data_AF-A0A2S2QGP6-F1
#
_entry.id   AF-A0A2S2QGP6-F1
#
_cell.length_a   1.000
_cell.length_b   1.000
_cell.length_c   1.000
_cell.angle_alpha   90.00
_cell.angle_beta   90.00
_cell.angle_gamma   90.00
#
_symmetry.space_group_name_H-M   'P 1'
#
loop_
_entity.id
_entity.type
_entity.pdbx_description
1 polymer ?
#
loop_
_entity_poly.entity_id
_entity_poly.type
_entity_poly.pdbx_seq_one_letter_code
_entity_poly.pdbx_strand_id
1 'polypeptide(L)'
;MENGVNILFFTGKLYFELELILRDNLGLHLITGFVESFSSNFCCRICIMEKSDIKVKCYEDKSLFRNIEQYFNDLKNKLFVCNRIKRRLYLVKCYRFHFI
;
A
#
# COMPACT_ATOMS: atom_id res chain seq x y z
N MET A 1 -10.53 5.80 -18.49
CA MET A 1 -10.61 5.07 -19.77
C MET A 1 -9.35 4.22 -19.83
N GLU A 2 -9.43 2.98 -19.35
CA GLU A 2 -8.26 2.11 -19.23
C GLU A 2 -7.95 1.45 -20.57
N ASN A 3 -6.66 1.43 -20.92
CA ASN A 3 -6.14 0.89 -22.17
C ASN A 3 -6.39 -0.64 -22.22
N GLY A 4 -7.09 -1.10 -23.26
CA GLY A 4 -7.33 -2.52 -23.49
C GLY A 4 -6.03 -3.30 -23.72
N VAL A 5 -5.98 -4.54 -23.23
CA VAL A 5 -4.86 -5.46 -23.47
C VAL A 5 -5.06 -6.15 -24.81
N ASN A 6 -4.13 -5.95 -25.75
CA ASN A 6 -4.12 -6.69 -27.02
C ASN A 6 -3.57 -8.10 -26.79
N ILE A 7 -4.43 -9.11 -26.91
CA ILE A 7 -4.06 -10.51 -26.81
C ILE A 7 -4.15 -11.12 -28.21
N LEU A 8 -3.09 -10.93 -29.00
CA LEU A 8 -2.93 -11.66 -30.26
C LEU A 8 -2.97 -13.15 -29.91
N PHE A 9 -3.84 -13.94 -30.56
CA PHE A 9 -3.95 -15.41 -30.44
C PHE A 9 -4.83 -16.02 -29.33
N PHE A 10 -5.61 -15.25 -28.56
CA PHE A 10 -6.57 -15.87 -27.62
C PHE A 10 -7.92 -16.15 -28.30
N THR A 11 -8.31 -17.43 -28.35
CA THR A 11 -9.58 -17.90 -28.94
C THR A 11 -10.66 -18.22 -27.90
N GLY A 12 -10.41 -17.95 -26.61
CA GLY A 12 -11.33 -18.20 -25.51
C GLY A 12 -12.19 -17.00 -25.10
N LYS A 13 -13.01 -17.18 -24.06
CA LYS A 13 -13.68 -16.08 -23.35
C LYS A 13 -12.86 -15.67 -22.14
N LEU A 14 -12.56 -14.38 -22.03
CA LEU A 14 -11.85 -13.79 -20.90
C LEU A 14 -12.87 -13.12 -19.99
N TYR A 15 -12.93 -13.55 -18.73
CA TYR A 15 -13.77 -12.92 -17.71
C TYR A 15 -12.85 -12.18 -16.74
N PHE A 16 -13.16 -10.90 -16.51
CA PHE A 16 -12.52 -10.13 -15.45
C PHE A 16 -13.53 -9.95 -14.33
N GLU A 17 -13.07 -10.20 -13.11
CA GLU A 17 -13.81 -9.90 -11.90
C GLU A 17 -13.07 -8.78 -11.18
N LEU A 18 -13.77 -7.68 -10.92
CA LEU A 18 -13.26 -6.56 -10.14
C LEU A 18 -13.89 -6.61 -8.76
N GLU A 19 -13.08 -6.86 -7.75
CA GLU A 19 -13.52 -6.82 -6.35
C GLU A 19 -13.24 -5.45 -5.74
N LEU A 20 -14.27 -4.84 -5.13
CA LEU A 20 -14.13 -3.61 -4.35
C LEU A 20 -14.13 -3.93 -2.86
N ILE A 21 -13.10 -3.48 -2.15
CA ILE A 21 -13.02 -3.60 -0.70
C ILE A 21 -13.27 -2.21 -0.07
N LEU A 22 -14.42 -2.03 0.57
CA LEU A 22 -14.76 -0.83 1.33
C LEU A 22 -14.37 -0.99 2.79
N ARG A 23 -13.49 -0.14 3.31
CA ARG A 23 -13.02 -0.22 4.70
C ARG A 23 -12.68 1.14 5.29
N ASP A 24 -12.81 1.22 6.61
CA ASP A 24 -12.25 2.31 7.39
C ASP A 24 -10.72 2.18 7.51
N ASN A 25 -10.07 3.18 8.11
CA ASN A 25 -8.62 3.18 8.27
C ASN A 25 -8.11 1.91 8.97
N LEU A 26 -8.84 1.45 10.00
CA LEU A 26 -8.49 0.28 10.79
C LEU A 26 -8.55 -1.00 9.96
N GLY A 27 -9.65 -1.22 9.25
CA GLY A 27 -9.86 -2.36 8.38
C GLY A 27 -8.86 -2.39 7.22
N LEU A 28 -8.51 -1.23 6.66
CA LEU A 28 -7.52 -1.16 5.59
C LEU A 28 -6.12 -1.48 6.12
N HIS A 29 -5.72 -0.98 7.30
CA HIS A 29 -4.45 -1.35 7.93
C HIS A 29 -4.36 -2.85 8.25
N LEU A 30 -5.46 -3.44 8.75
CA LEU A 30 -5.56 -4.86 9.05
C LEU A 30 -5.29 -5.76 7.83
N ILE A 31 -5.88 -5.43 6.66
CA ILE A 31 -5.63 -6.20 5.44
C ILE A 31 -4.25 -5.93 4.86
N THR A 32 -3.82 -4.68 4.85
CA THR A 32 -2.55 -4.32 4.22
C THR A 32 -1.33 -4.72 5.07
N GLY A 33 -1.57 -5.24 6.28
CA GLY A 33 -0.53 -5.72 7.19
C GLY A 33 0.19 -4.59 7.93
N PHE A 34 -0.36 -3.37 7.87
CA PHE A 34 0.15 -2.22 8.59
C PHE A 34 -0.29 -2.24 10.05
N VAL A 35 0.46 -1.54 10.89
CA VAL A 35 0.09 -1.36 12.30
C VAL A 35 -1.20 -0.55 12.37
N GLU A 36 -2.17 -1.08 13.10
CA GLU A 36 -3.44 -0.45 13.39
C GLU A 36 -3.28 0.67 14.44
N SER A 37 -2.82 1.85 14.04
CA SER A 37 -2.58 2.97 14.97
C SER A 37 -2.96 4.33 14.39
N PHE A 38 -3.70 5.11 15.18
CA PHE A 38 -4.04 6.51 14.87
C PHE A 38 -2.92 7.50 15.25
N SER A 39 -1.96 7.05 16.06
CA SER A 39 -0.84 7.85 16.58
C SER A 39 0.51 7.51 15.94
N SER A 40 0.53 6.72 14.87
CA SER A 40 1.76 6.35 14.15
C SER A 40 2.52 7.58 13.61
N ASN A 41 3.84 7.59 13.80
CA ASN A 41 4.76 8.56 13.19
C ASN A 41 4.91 8.37 11.68
N PHE A 42 4.55 7.20 11.13
CA PHE A 42 4.61 6.88 9.70
C PHE A 42 3.25 6.35 9.22
N CYS A 43 2.26 7.23 9.19
CA CYS A 43 0.86 6.86 8.92
C CYS A 43 0.52 6.65 7.45
N CYS A 44 1.34 7.16 6.52
CA CYS A 44 1.08 7.00 5.08
C CYS A 44 1.26 5.53 4.66
N ARG A 45 0.46 5.06 3.68
CA ARG A 45 0.60 3.72 3.07
C ARG A 45 1.58 3.72 1.88
N ILE A 46 1.72 4.87 1.23
CA ILE A 46 2.44 5.06 -0.03
C ILE A 46 3.89 5.47 0.22
N CYS A 47 4.14 6.32 1.23
CA CYS A 47 5.47 6.85 1.52
C CYS A 47 5.91 6.60 2.96
N ILE A 48 7.20 6.82 3.22
CA ILE A 48 7.84 6.75 4.54
C ILE A 48 8.03 8.12 5.19
N MET A 49 7.29 9.13 4.76
CA MET A 49 7.34 10.48 5.34
C MET A 49 6.80 10.48 6.78
N GLU A 50 7.44 11.27 7.65
CA GLU A 50 7.01 11.42 9.04
C GLU A 50 5.73 12.24 9.18
N LYS A 51 4.95 11.95 10.22
CA LYS A 51 3.70 12.65 10.53
C LYS A 51 3.91 14.15 10.77
N SER A 52 5.07 14.56 11.28
CA SER A 52 5.48 15.97 11.40
C SER A 52 5.56 16.65 10.04
N ASP A 53 6.25 16.01 9.09
CA ASP A 53 6.46 16.53 7.74
C ASP A 53 5.18 16.52 6.90
N ILE A 54 4.34 15.49 7.05
CA ILE A 54 3.04 15.40 6.35
C ILE A 54 2.14 16.59 6.70
N LYS A 55 2.22 17.13 7.93
CA LYS A 55 1.39 18.27 8.35
C LYS A 55 1.75 19.58 7.65
N VAL A 56 2.98 19.70 7.15
CA VAL A 56 3.51 20.94 6.59
C VAL A 56 3.76 20.86 5.08
N LYS A 57 3.96 19.66 4.53
CA LYS A 57 4.15 19.44 3.10
C LYS A 57 2.81 19.33 2.38
N CYS A 58 2.66 20.11 1.31
CA CYS A 58 1.48 20.07 0.44
C CYS A 58 1.63 19.12 -0.76
N TYR A 59 2.84 18.58 -0.96
CA TYR A 59 3.16 17.74 -2.11
C TYR A 59 3.85 16.46 -1.67
N GLU A 60 3.58 15.41 -2.43
CA GLU A 60 4.26 14.13 -2.31
C GLU A 60 5.76 14.24 -2.63
N ASP A 61 6.56 13.53 -1.85
CA ASP A 61 7.98 13.38 -2.12
C ASP A 61 8.23 11.96 -2.66
N LYS A 62 8.46 11.88 -3.98
CA LYS A 62 8.65 10.60 -4.68
C LYS A 62 9.88 9.84 -4.20
N SER A 63 10.88 10.54 -3.64
CA SER A 63 12.06 9.89 -3.07
C SER A 63 11.73 9.07 -1.82
N LEU A 64 10.62 9.39 -1.15
CA LEU A 64 10.13 8.73 0.05
C LEU A 64 9.06 7.67 -0.26
N PHE A 65 8.81 7.34 -1.52
CA PHE A 65 7.88 6.26 -1.86
C PHE A 65 8.42 4.92 -1.36
N ARG A 66 7.51 4.13 -0.78
CA ARG A 66 7.86 2.81 -0.29
C ARG A 66 8.22 1.92 -1.45
N ASN A 67 9.39 1.30 -1.35
CA ASN A 67 9.81 0.26 -2.27
C ASN A 67 9.72 -1.13 -1.62
N ILE A 68 9.72 -2.17 -2.46
CA ILE A 68 9.58 -3.56 -2.02
C ILE A 68 10.75 -4.01 -1.14
N GLU A 69 11.96 -3.53 -1.41
CA GLU A 69 13.15 -3.89 -0.64
C GLU A 69 13.09 -3.33 0.78
N GLN A 70 12.73 -2.05 0.91
CA GLN A 70 12.45 -1.38 2.19
C GLN A 70 11.33 -2.09 2.94
N TYR A 71 10.25 -2.48 2.26
CA TYR A 71 9.17 -3.25 2.89
C TYR A 71 9.69 -4.56 3.52
N PHE A 72 10.54 -5.31 2.81
CA PHE A 72 11.13 -6.54 3.35
C PHE A 72 12.13 -6.27 4.47
N ASN A 73 12.87 -5.16 4.42
CA ASN A 73 13.77 -4.75 5.50
C ASN A 73 12.98 -4.32 6.75
N ASP A 74 11.92 -3.54 6.58
CA ASP A 74 11.01 -3.11 7.66
C ASP A 74 10.30 -4.32 8.29
N LEU A 75 9.97 -5.36 7.52
CA LEU A 75 9.43 -6.62 8.05
C LEU A 75 10.44 -7.40 8.92
N LYS A 76 11.73 -7.38 8.55
CA LYS A 76 12.78 -8.10 9.29
C LYS A 76 13.16 -7.37 10.57
N ASN A 77 13.20 -6.05 10.50
CA ASN A 77 13.47 -5.19 11.63
C ASN A 77 12.21 -5.12 12.51
N LYS A 78 12.07 -6.05 13.46
CA LYS A 78 10.99 -6.08 14.48
C LYS A 78 10.97 -4.88 15.43
N LEU A 79 11.58 -3.75 15.06
CA LEU A 79 11.55 -2.52 15.86
C LEU A 79 10.15 -1.90 15.73
N PHE A 80 9.25 -2.34 16.63
CA PHE A 80 7.88 -1.81 16.78
C PHE A 80 7.83 -0.30 17.06
N VAL A 81 8.98 0.30 17.42
CA VAL A 81 9.16 1.73 17.70
C VAL A 81 8.78 2.61 16.50
N CYS A 82 8.86 2.07 15.27
CA CYS A 82 8.49 2.77 14.04
C CYS A 82 7.30 2.10 13.34
N ASN A 83 6.16 1.91 14.01
CA ASN A 83 4.75 1.83 13.51
C ASN A 83 4.47 1.53 12.01
N ARG A 84 5.19 0.62 11.36
CA ARG A 84 5.11 0.44 9.90
C ARG A 84 4.41 -0.84 9.53
N ILE A 85 5.01 -2.01 9.68
CA ILE A 85 4.43 -3.26 9.17
C ILE A 85 4.39 -4.32 10.29
N LYS A 86 3.21 -4.91 10.51
CA LYS A 86 2.95 -5.91 11.56
C LYS A 86 3.11 -7.34 11.07
N ARG A 87 2.75 -7.60 9.81
CA ARG A 87 2.80 -8.95 9.21
C ARG A 87 2.84 -8.90 7.69
N ARG A 88 3.41 -9.95 7.08
CA ARG A 88 3.37 -10.15 5.62
C ARG A 88 1.98 -10.61 5.19
N LEU A 89 1.31 -9.89 4.28
CA LEU A 89 0.05 -10.31 3.67
C LEU A 89 0.10 -10.35 2.12
N TYR A 90 -0.69 -11.23 1.52
CA TYR A 90 -0.69 -11.53 0.08
C TYR A 90 -1.13 -10.37 -0.83
N LEU A 91 -1.85 -9.38 -0.28
CA LEU A 91 -2.33 -8.21 -1.03
C LEU A 91 -1.24 -7.19 -1.38
N VAL A 92 0.01 -7.44 -0.96
CA VAL A 92 1.18 -6.66 -1.38
C VAL A 92 1.45 -6.77 -2.88
N LYS A 93 0.94 -7.80 -3.56
CA LYS A 93 1.01 -7.90 -5.04
C LYS A 93 0.00 -7.01 -5.77
N CYS A 94 -1.01 -6.47 -5.08
CA CYS A 94 -2.07 -5.64 -5.66
C CYS A 94 -1.80 -4.12 -5.52
N TYR A 95 -0.57 -3.68 -5.24
CA TYR A 95 -0.24 -2.25 -5.09
C TYR A 95 -0.20 -1.44 -6.40
N ARG A 96 -1.00 -1.81 -7.39
CA ARG A 96 -1.24 -0.98 -8.58
C ARG A 96 -2.58 -0.24 -8.53
N PHE A 97 -3.25 -0.21 -7.38
CA PHE A 97 -4.51 0.50 -7.21
C PHE A 97 -4.34 1.70 -6.28
N HIS A 98 -4.75 2.85 -6.80
CA HIS A 98 -4.83 4.14 -6.12
C HIS A 98 -5.99 4.07 -5.13
N PHE A 99 -5.71 4.09 -3.83
CA PHE A 99 -6.74 4.17 -2.80
C PHE A 99 -6.93 5.66 -2.46
N ILE A 100 -8.10 6.20 -2.82
CA ILE A 100 -8.61 7.48 -2.32
C ILE A 100 -9.19 7.26 -0.92
#